data_AF-A0A6N6Q2F5-F1
#
_entry.id   AF-A0A6N6Q2F5-F1
#
_cell.length_a   1.000
_cell.length_b   1.000
_cell.length_c   1.000
_cell.angle_alpha   90.00
_cell.angle_beta   90.00
_cell.angle_gamma   90.00
#
_symmetry.space_group_name_H-M   'P 1'
#
loop_
_entity.id
_entity.type
_entity.pdbx_description
1 polymer ?
#
loop_
_entity_poly.entity_id
_entity_poly.type
_entity_poly.pdbx_seq_one_letter_code
_entity_poly.pdbx_strand_id
1 'polypeptide(L)' 'FFVNTLSTVVWGNVPGSFHNGAANFSYADGHSEVHKWVVTVEKGTVRPPVKGGVGGLFPATPSTDFQWLTEHTSAKRI' A
#
# COMPACT_ATOMS: atom_id res chain seq x y z
N PHE A 1 -0.10 6.98 8.06
CA PHE A 1 -0.57 7.30 6.70
C PHE A 1 0.56 7.03 5.72
N PHE A 2 0.26 6.83 4.44
CA PHE A 2 1.24 6.64 3.37
C PHE A 2 0.76 7.37 2.12
N VAL A 3 1.67 7.82 1.27
CA VAL A 3 1.36 8.52 0.02
C VAL A 3 2.04 7.79 -1.13
N ASN A 4 1.28 7.49 -2.18
CA ASN A 4 1.78 6.80 -3.36
C ASN A 4 1.21 7.44 -4.64
N THR A 5 2.02 7.45 -5.68
CA THR A 5 1.59 7.75 -7.05
C THR A 5 1.15 6.46 -7.73
N LEU A 6 -0.04 6.41 -8.30
CA LEU A 6 -0.57 5.18 -8.92
C LEU A 6 -0.04 4.93 -10.35
N SER A 7 0.70 5.88 -10.94
CA SER A 7 1.23 5.78 -12.32
C SER A 7 2.43 4.85 -12.46
N THR A 8 3.02 4.38 -11.35
CA THR A 8 4.20 3.52 -11.36
C THR A 8 4.05 2.49 -10.24
N VAL A 9 4.36 1.23 -10.53
CA VAL A 9 4.18 0.09 -9.61
C VAL A 9 5.31 0.05 -8.58
N VAL A 10 5.38 1.08 -7.74
CA VAL A 10 6.36 1.26 -6.66
C VAL A 10 5.69 1.91 -5.46
N TRP A 11 6.05 1.46 -4.27
CA TRP A 11 5.72 2.15 -3.04
C TRP A 11 6.67 3.35 -2.87
N GLY A 12 6.15 4.57 -2.89
CA GLY A 12 6.87 5.76 -2.42
C GLY A 12 6.91 5.79 -0.88
N ASN A 13 5.83 5.32 -0.26
CA ASN A 13 5.75 5.01 1.16
C ASN A 13 5.23 3.59 1.30
N VAL A 14 6.05 2.70 1.86
CA VAL A 14 5.60 1.32 2.11
C VAL A 14 4.48 1.36 3.15
N PRO A 15 3.33 0.73 2.90
CA PRO A 15 2.28 0.64 3.90
C PRO A 15 2.76 -0.05 5.19
N GLY A 16 2.30 0.44 6.33
CA GLY A 16 2.60 -0.19 7.61
C GLY A 16 1.92 -1.55 7.72
N SER A 17 2.68 -2.58 8.10
CA SER A 17 2.16 -3.92 8.40
C SER A 17 2.13 -4.24 9.90
N PHE A 18 2.41 -3.26 10.76
CA PHE A 18 2.47 -3.43 12.22
C PHE A 18 1.10 -3.46 12.93
N HIS A 19 0.00 -3.29 12.18
CA HIS A 19 -1.36 -3.48 12.66
C HIS A 19 -1.91 -4.84 12.20
N ASN A 20 -1.33 -5.95 12.67
CA ASN A 20 -1.71 -7.32 12.28
C ASN A 20 -1.67 -7.56 10.75
N GLY A 21 -0.71 -6.94 10.07
CA GLY A 21 -0.57 -7.01 8.62
C GLY A 21 -1.69 -6.32 7.85
N ALA A 22 -2.38 -5.32 8.42
CA ALA A 22 -3.49 -4.64 7.77
C ALA A 22 -3.41 -3.11 7.82
N ALA A 23 -4.25 -2.46 7.01
CA ALA A 23 -4.51 -1.02 7.04
C ALA A 23 -6.01 -0.73 6.87
N ASN A 24 -6.45 0.39 7.44
CA ASN A 24 -7.82 0.89 7.27
C ASN A 24 -7.85 1.97 6.19
N PHE A 25 -8.86 1.90 5.32
CA PHE A 25 -9.14 2.83 4.24
C PHE A 25 -10.47 3.50 4.54
N SER A 26 -10.53 4.82 4.35
CA SER A 26 -11.75 5.60 4.49
C SER A 26 -11.99 6.39 3.22
N TYR A 27 -13.23 6.39 2.75
CA TYR A 27 -13.62 6.96 1.46
C TYR A 27 -14.41 8.25 1.64
N ALA A 28 -14.46 9.07 0.59
CA ALA A 28 -15.12 10.38 0.63
C ALA A 28 -16.64 10.30 0.83
N ASP A 29 -17.25 9.17 0.52
CA ASP A 29 -18.69 8.89 0.72
C ASP A 29 -19.02 8.33 2.11
N GLY A 30 -18.02 8.21 2.99
CA GLY A 30 -18.17 7.71 4.36
C GLY A 30 -17.99 6.21 4.53
N HIS A 31 -17.79 5.44 3.46
CA HIS A 31 -17.44 4.03 3.58
C HIS A 31 -16.04 3.86 4.21
N SER A 32 -15.81 2.70 4.81
CA SER A 32 -14.49 2.31 5.26
C SER A 32 -14.28 0.82 5.04
N GLU A 33 -13.05 0.46 4.73
CA GLU A 33 -12.63 -0.91 4.47
C GLU A 33 -11.35 -1.23 5.23
N VAL A 34 -11.14 -2.51 5.51
CA VAL A 34 -9.90 -3.02 6.07
C VAL A 34 -9.28 -3.94 5.04
N HIS A 35 -8.04 -3.66 4.66
CA HIS A 35 -7.27 -4.56 3.81
C HIS A 35 -6.16 -5.21 4.60
N LYS A 36 -6.11 -6.55 4.53
CA LYS A 36 -5.00 -7.34 5.06
C LYS A 36 -4.01 -7.58 3.94
N TRP A 37 -2.80 -7.05 4.11
CA TRP A 37 -1.72 -7.19 3.16
C TRP A 37 -1.38 -8.67 2.96
N VAL A 38 -1.29 -9.08 1.69
CA VAL A 38 -1.08 -10.49 1.33
C VAL A 38 0.33 -10.78 0.83
N VAL A 39 1.10 -9.74 0.47
CA VAL A 39 2.48 -9.92 -0.01
C VAL A 39 3.44 -10.06 1.18
N THR A 40 3.74 -11.30 1.54
CA THR A 40 4.57 -11.70 2.71
C THR A 40 5.97 -12.18 2.38
N VAL A 41 6.37 -12.10 1.11
CA VAL A 41 7.74 -12.45 0.66
C VAL A 41 8.78 -11.49 1.23
N GLU A 42 10.06 -11.84 1.13
CA GLU A 42 11.15 -10.94 1.54
C GLU A 42 11.00 -9.58 0.84
N LYS A 43 11.07 -8.48 1.61
CA LYS A 43 10.83 -7.10 1.13
C LYS A 43 9.42 -6.87 0.53
N GLY A 44 8.47 -7.75 0.80
CA GLY A 44 7.05 -7.60 0.47
C GLY A 44 6.36 -6.49 1.27
N THR A 45 5.04 -6.31 1.09
CA THR A 45 4.28 -5.30 1.84
C THR A 45 4.35 -5.57 3.35
N VAL A 46 4.21 -6.84 3.73
CA VAL A 46 4.40 -7.28 5.12
C VAL A 46 5.90 -7.46 5.39
N ARG A 47 6.48 -6.52 6.14
CA ARG A 47 7.91 -6.55 6.49
C ARG A 47 8.18 -5.89 7.85
N PRO A 48 9.30 -6.23 8.52
CA PRO A 48 9.76 -5.45 9.67
C PRO A 48 9.99 -3.97 9.30
N PRO A 49 9.77 -3.02 10.22
CA PRO A 49 10.06 -1.61 9.97
C PRO A 49 11.52 -1.41 9.56
N VAL A 50 11.74 -0.67 8.48
CA VAL A 50 13.08 -0.27 8.01
C VAL A 50 13.27 1.23 8.18
N LYS A 51 14.44 1.66 8.64
CA LYS A 51 14.78 3.08 8.72
C LYS A 51 14.74 3.66 7.31
N GLY A 52 13.95 4.72 7.11
CA GLY A 52 13.72 5.31 5.78
C GLY A 52 12.58 4.69 4.97
N GLY A 53 11.77 3.78 5.53
CA GLY A 53 10.57 3.22 4.85
C GLY A 53 9.49 4.23 4.45
N VAL A 54 9.63 5.48 4.93
CA VAL A 54 8.77 6.63 4.65
C VAL A 54 9.30 7.49 3.48
N GLY A 55 10.44 7.11 2.88
CA GLY A 55 11.05 7.85 1.78
C GLY A 55 11.99 6.96 0.98
N GLY A 56 11.50 6.47 -0.15
CA GLY A 56 12.26 5.64 -1.07
C GLY A 56 11.33 5.02 -2.13
N LEU A 57 11.87 4.68 -3.30
CA LEU A 57 11.13 3.92 -4.31
C LEU A 57 11.31 2.43 -3.99
N PHE A 58 10.33 1.82 -3.34
CA PHE A 58 10.36 0.39 -3.04
C PHE A 58 9.56 -0.37 -4.10
N PRO A 59 10.15 -1.37 -4.77
CA PRO A 59 9.41 -2.19 -5.72
C PRO A 59 8.19 -2.83 -5.06
N ALA A 60 7.02 -2.70 -5.69
CA ALA A 60 5.83 -3.45 -5.32
C ALA A 60 5.84 -4.80 -6.05
N THR A 61 6.72 -5.70 -5.62
CA THR A 61 6.88 -7.03 -6.23
C THR A 61 6.75 -8.13 -5.18
N PRO A 62 5.76 -9.03 -5.30
CA PRO A 62 4.58 -8.99 -6.19
C PRO A 62 3.74 -7.69 -6.07
N SER A 63 3.05 -7.33 -7.15
CA SER A 63 2.25 -6.10 -7.24
C SER A 63 0.84 -6.22 -6.65
N THR A 64 0.47 -7.37 -6.09
CA THR A 64 -0.89 -7.70 -5.65
C THR A 64 -1.49 -6.65 -4.71
N ASP A 65 -0.77 -6.26 -3.66
CA ASP A 65 -1.24 -5.25 -2.71
C ASP A 65 -1.28 -3.83 -3.33
N PHE A 66 -0.40 -3.54 -4.29
CA PHE A 66 -0.39 -2.26 -5.00
C PHE A 66 -1.55 -2.15 -5.99
N GLN A 67 -1.87 -3.24 -6.68
CA GLN A 67 -3.04 -3.34 -7.55
C GLN A 67 -4.33 -3.20 -6.75
N TRP A 68 -4.44 -3.88 -5.61
CA TRP A 68 -5.57 -3.71 -4.70
C TRP A 68 -5.75 -2.24 -4.33
N LEU A 69 -4.68 -1.55 -3.90
CA LEU A 69 -4.75 -0.12 -3.59
C LEU A 69 -5.21 0.73 -4.80
N THR A 70 -4.71 0.42 -5.99
CA THR A 70 -5.03 1.16 -7.22
C THR A 70 -6.51 1.00 -7.60
N GLU A 71 -7.05 -0.21 -7.47
CA GLU A 71 -8.47 -0.50 -7.73
C GLU A 71 -9.40 0.15 -6.70
N HIS A 72 -8.91 0.36 -5.47
CA HIS A 72 -9.62 0.96 -4.35
C HIS A 72 -9.24 2.44 -4.14
N THR A 73 -8.68 3.10 -5.14
CA THR A 73 -8.45 4.55 -5.12
C THR A 73 -9.11 5.17 -6.34
N SER A 74 -9.78 6.31 -6.16
CA SER A 74 -10.36 7.05 -7.27
C SER A 74 -9.26 7.57 -8.20
N ALA A 75 -9.01 6.87 -9.30
CA ALA A 75 -8.18 7.39 -10.39
C ALA A 75 -9.06 8.16 -11.39
N LYS A 76 -8.51 9.25 -11.94
CA LYS A 76 -9.13 9.93 -13.09
C LYS A 76 -9.13 8.93 -14.25
N ARG A 77 -10.31 8.59 -14.79
CA ARG A 77 -10.42 7.88 -16.07
C ARG A 77 -9.80 8.79 -17.12
N ILE A 78 -8.74 8.33 -17.79
CA ILE A 78 -8.08 9.05 -18.89
C ILE A 78 -9.01 9.07 -20.10
#